data_AF-A0A1A8UJL9-F1
#
_entry.id   AF-A0A1A8UJL9-F1
#
_cell.length_a   1.000
_cell.length_b   1.000
_cell.length_c   1.000
_cell.angle_alpha   90.00
_cell.angle_beta   90.00
_cell.angle_gamma   90.00
#
_symmetry.space_group_name_H-M   'P 1'
#
loop_
_entity.id
_entity.type
_entity.pdbx_description
1 polymer ?
#
loop_
_entity_poly.entity_id
_entity_poly.type
_entity_poly.pdbx_seq_one_letter_code
_entity_poly.pdbx_strand_id
1 'polypeptide(L)'
;MVAVVRSLMVLMLAQVLLEGAAGLIPEVGRRKYSESGKQTPEQSESFLNEFELRLLNMFGLRRRPTPSKQAVVPQYMVDLYRMHSANGDHSTKRPKSMGKHAERAASKANTIRSFHHEESMEALNSLKGKTTQQFYFNLTSVPDEELITSAELRIYRDQVMGAAAPNNSSTSGGAPS
;
A
#
# COMPACT_ATOMS: atom_id res chain seq x y z
N MET A 1 3.55 40.17 -38.64
CA MET A 1 4.76 39.32 -38.45
C MET A 1 5.38 39.42 -37.06
N VAL A 2 5.59 40.61 -36.49
CA VAL A 2 6.30 40.79 -35.20
C VAL A 2 5.62 40.12 -34.00
N ALA A 3 4.28 40.15 -33.92
CA ALA A 3 3.53 39.52 -32.82
C ALA A 3 3.62 37.98 -32.81
N VAL A 4 3.68 37.36 -33.98
CA VAL A 4 3.79 35.90 -34.14
C VAL A 4 5.15 35.41 -33.66
N VAL A 5 6.22 36.15 -33.98
CA VAL A 5 7.58 35.82 -33.54
C VAL A 5 7.72 35.95 -32.02
N ARG A 6 7.11 36.96 -31.41
CA ARG A 6 7.10 37.14 -29.96
C ARG A 6 6.34 36.02 -29.24
N SER A 7 5.18 35.62 -29.77
CA SER A 7 4.42 34.49 -29.22
C SER A 7 5.19 33.16 -29.32
N LEU A 8 5.86 32.93 -30.44
CA LEU A 8 6.70 31.74 -30.65
C LEU A 8 7.89 31.71 -29.67
N MET A 9 8.55 32.86 -29.43
CA MET A 9 9.62 32.94 -28.43
C MET A 9 9.13 32.64 -27.01
N VAL A 10 7.95 33.13 -26.63
CA VAL A 10 7.37 32.85 -25.30
C VAL A 10 7.04 31.37 -25.15
N LEU A 11 6.50 30.73 -26.19
CA LEU A 11 6.23 29.29 -26.18
C LEU A 11 7.53 28.47 -26.07
N MET A 12 8.58 28.86 -26.80
CA MET A 12 9.89 28.20 -26.73
C MET A 12 10.55 28.39 -25.35
N LEU A 13 10.47 29.59 -24.76
CA LEU A 13 10.94 29.85 -23.39
C LEU A 13 10.16 29.05 -22.36
N ALA A 14 8.84 28.91 -22.52
CA ALA A 14 8.02 28.07 -21.67
C ALA A 14 8.41 26.59 -21.79
N GLN A 15 8.70 26.10 -23.01
CA GLN A 15 9.18 24.73 -23.22
C GLN A 15 10.55 24.49 -22.55
N VAL A 16 11.51 25.40 -22.71
CA VAL A 16 12.84 25.28 -22.09
C VAL A 16 12.77 25.32 -20.56
N LEU A 17 11.89 26.15 -19.99
CA LEU A 17 11.69 26.24 -18.54
C LEU A 17 10.91 25.03 -17.98
N LEU A 18 10.03 24.42 -18.77
CA LEU A 18 9.21 23.28 -18.36
C LEU A 18 9.91 21.92 -18.60
N GLU A 19 10.83 21.83 -19.56
CA GLU A 19 11.70 20.66 -19.79
C GLU A 19 12.66 20.37 -18.63
N GLY A 20 12.89 21.32 -17.73
CA GLY A 20 13.66 21.11 -16.49
C GLY A 20 13.02 20.15 -15.48
N ALA A 21 11.76 19.75 -15.67
CA ALA A 21 11.04 18.82 -14.79
C ALA A 21 10.71 17.47 -15.45
N ALA A 22 11.09 17.25 -16.72
CA ALA A 22 10.74 16.05 -17.48
C ALA A 22 11.79 14.94 -17.30
N GLY A 23 11.89 14.42 -16.08
CA GLY A 23 12.74 13.26 -15.79
C GLY A 23 12.40 12.59 -14.47
N LEU A 24 11.14 12.55 -14.04
CA LEU A 24 10.80 12.02 -12.71
C LEU A 24 10.79 10.48 -12.62
N ILE A 25 11.10 9.78 -13.71
CA ILE A 25 11.33 8.33 -13.69
C ILE A 25 12.47 8.05 -14.68
N PRO A 26 13.67 7.65 -14.23
CA PRO A 26 14.62 7.04 -15.15
C PRO A 26 13.97 5.73 -15.65
N GLU A 27 13.72 5.66 -16.96
CA GLU A 27 13.45 4.40 -17.67
C GLU A 27 14.67 3.50 -17.47
N VAL A 28 14.69 2.73 -16.38
CA VAL A 28 15.66 1.65 -16.17
C VAL A 28 15.19 0.45 -17.01
N GLY A 29 15.12 0.68 -18.32
CA GLY A 29 15.01 -0.34 -19.33
C GLY A 29 16.31 -1.15 -19.33
N ARG A 30 16.19 -2.42 -18.95
CA ARG A 30 17.22 -3.44 -18.74
C ARG A 30 18.05 -3.80 -19.99
N ARG A 31 18.60 -2.83 -20.70
CA ARG A 31 19.47 -3.03 -21.87
C ARG A 31 20.56 -1.97 -21.84
N LYS A 32 21.83 -2.42 -21.86
CA LYS A 32 23.10 -1.65 -21.93
C LYS A 32 23.94 -1.64 -20.64
N TYR A 33 24.22 -2.81 -20.04
CA TYR A 33 25.36 -2.97 -19.12
C TYR A 33 26.48 -3.85 -19.69
N SER A 34 26.43 -4.21 -20.97
CA SER A 34 27.42 -5.10 -21.58
C SER A 34 28.71 -4.39 -22.06
N GLU A 35 28.85 -3.08 -21.88
CA GLU A 35 30.02 -2.32 -22.36
C GLU A 35 30.72 -1.43 -21.31
N SER A 36 30.44 -1.59 -20.00
CA SER A 36 31.14 -0.84 -18.95
C SER A 36 32.19 -1.71 -18.24
N GLY A 37 33.25 -2.05 -18.95
CA GLY A 37 34.38 -2.80 -18.39
C GLY A 37 35.39 -1.96 -17.60
N LYS A 38 35.17 -0.64 -17.39
CA LYS A 38 36.16 0.28 -16.81
C LYS A 38 35.55 1.46 -16.02
N GLN A 39 34.50 1.26 -15.23
CA GLN A 39 34.10 2.28 -14.25
C GLN A 39 34.93 2.11 -12.97
N THR A 40 35.66 3.15 -12.59
CA THR A 40 36.38 3.21 -11.31
C THR A 40 35.37 3.22 -10.15
N PRO A 41 35.62 2.49 -9.05
CA PRO A 41 34.67 2.32 -7.96
C PRO A 41 34.18 3.64 -7.33
N GLU A 42 34.99 4.69 -7.34
CA GLU A 42 34.59 6.01 -6.82
C GLU A 42 33.47 6.67 -7.64
N GLN A 43 33.47 6.49 -8.97
CA GLN A 43 32.43 7.05 -9.84
C GLN A 43 31.09 6.32 -9.68
N SER A 44 31.14 5.01 -9.36
CA SER A 44 29.92 4.26 -9.06
C SER A 44 29.32 4.67 -7.71
N GLU A 45 30.13 4.92 -6.68
CA GLU A 45 29.63 5.35 -5.36
C GLU A 45 29.02 6.76 -5.42
N SER A 46 29.65 7.72 -6.11
CA SER A 46 29.09 9.06 -6.28
C SER A 46 27.75 9.03 -7.03
N PHE A 47 27.64 8.18 -8.05
CA PHE A 47 26.40 7.99 -8.80
C PHE A 47 25.29 7.36 -7.95
N LEU A 48 25.60 6.33 -7.16
CA LEU A 48 24.63 5.69 -6.27
C LEU A 48 24.11 6.68 -5.22
N ASN A 49 24.98 7.51 -4.66
CA ASN A 49 24.59 8.54 -3.70
C ASN A 49 23.67 9.60 -4.32
N GLU A 50 23.98 10.08 -5.52
CA GLU A 50 23.11 11.03 -6.24
C GLU A 50 21.74 10.41 -6.53
N PHE A 51 21.71 9.14 -6.94
CA PHE A 51 20.49 8.40 -7.18
C PHE A 51 19.67 8.22 -5.89
N GLU A 52 20.31 7.90 -4.77
CA GLU A 52 19.65 7.80 -3.46
C GLU A 52 19.04 9.14 -3.04
N LEU A 53 19.79 10.24 -3.12
CA LEU A 53 19.30 11.58 -2.79
C LEU A 53 18.08 11.97 -3.63
N ARG A 54 18.10 11.61 -4.92
CA ARG A 54 16.96 11.83 -5.81
C ARG A 54 15.74 11.02 -5.39
N LEU A 55 15.89 9.74 -5.06
CA LEU A 55 14.80 8.92 -4.54
C LEU A 55 14.23 9.49 -3.24
N LEU A 56 15.11 9.83 -2.29
CA LEU A 56 14.72 10.42 -1.02
C LEU A 56 13.90 11.71 -1.25
N ASN A 57 14.36 12.59 -2.15
CA ASN A 57 13.63 13.80 -2.50
C ASN A 57 12.27 13.50 -3.15
N MET A 58 12.21 12.57 -4.12
CA MET A 58 10.94 12.19 -4.78
C MET A 58 9.91 11.63 -3.79
N PHE A 59 10.36 10.94 -2.73
CA PHE A 59 9.49 10.41 -1.69
C PHE A 59 9.32 11.35 -0.48
N GLY A 60 9.87 12.57 -0.50
CA GLY A 60 9.78 13.51 0.61
C GLY A 60 10.52 13.07 1.88
N LEU A 61 11.51 12.18 1.74
CA LEU A 61 12.30 11.62 2.83
C LEU A 61 13.58 12.42 3.02
N ARG A 62 13.91 12.76 4.28
CA ARG A 62 15.18 13.43 4.61
C ARG A 62 16.36 12.48 4.72
N ARG A 63 16.09 11.20 4.96
CA ARG A 63 17.09 10.14 5.16
C ARG A 63 16.48 8.79 4.82
N ARG A 64 17.34 7.81 4.56
CA ARG A 64 16.96 6.42 4.35
C ARG A 64 16.14 5.88 5.54
N PRO A 65 14.92 5.36 5.32
CA PRO A 65 14.16 4.69 6.37
C PRO A 65 14.86 3.41 6.85
N THR A 66 14.90 3.20 8.15
CA THR A 66 15.45 1.99 8.79
C THR A 66 14.35 1.28 9.57
N PRO A 67 13.45 0.53 8.89
CA PRO A 67 12.37 -0.18 9.57
C PRO A 67 12.94 -1.24 10.53
N SER A 68 12.23 -1.48 11.63
CA SER A 68 12.58 -2.54 12.57
C SER A 68 12.50 -3.90 11.89
N LYS A 69 13.42 -4.83 12.24
CA LYS A 69 13.34 -6.24 11.81
C LYS A 69 12.08 -6.95 12.29
N GLN A 70 11.41 -6.39 13.31
CA GLN A 70 10.17 -6.91 13.90
C GLN A 70 8.91 -6.28 13.30
N ALA A 71 9.04 -5.38 12.32
CA ALA A 71 7.89 -4.75 11.70
C ALA A 71 7.01 -5.80 11.01
N VAL A 72 5.77 -5.93 11.48
CA VAL A 72 4.77 -6.81 10.87
C VAL A 72 4.15 -6.10 9.69
N VAL A 73 4.26 -6.70 8.51
CA VAL A 73 3.57 -6.21 7.30
C VAL A 73 2.32 -7.06 7.10
N PRO A 74 1.11 -6.49 7.13
CA PRO A 74 -0.12 -7.25 6.89
C PRO A 74 -0.08 -7.94 5.52
N GLN A 75 -0.52 -9.20 5.46
CA GLN A 75 -0.56 -9.98 4.21
C GLN A 75 -1.30 -9.24 3.08
N TYR A 76 -2.37 -8.53 3.43
CA TYR A 76 -3.13 -7.70 2.49
C TYR A 76 -2.26 -6.65 1.77
N MET A 77 -1.32 -6.01 2.46
CA MET A 77 -0.40 -5.04 1.87
C MET A 77 0.60 -5.71 0.91
N VAL A 78 1.07 -6.90 1.27
CA VAL A 78 1.94 -7.72 0.41
C VAL A 78 1.21 -8.12 -0.87
N ASP A 79 -0.05 -8.50 -0.74
CA ASP A 79 -0.90 -8.88 -1.87
C ASP A 79 -1.14 -7.68 -2.81
N LEU A 80 -1.46 -6.50 -2.26
CA LEU A 80 -1.59 -5.25 -3.02
C LEU A 80 -0.31 -4.95 -3.80
N TYR A 81 0.84 -5.02 -3.13
CA TYR A 81 2.13 -4.77 -3.76
C TYR A 81 2.42 -5.72 -4.93
N ARG A 82 2.17 -7.02 -4.75
CA ARG A 82 2.40 -8.04 -5.80
C ARG A 82 1.54 -7.82 -7.03
N MET A 83 0.29 -7.39 -6.85
CA MET A 83 -0.62 -7.13 -7.97
C MET A 83 -0.23 -5.90 -8.78
N HIS A 84 0.35 -4.87 -8.14
CA HIS A 84 0.70 -3.60 -8.79
C HIS A 84 2.17 -3.51 -9.24
N SER A 85 3.02 -4.45 -8.84
CA SER A 85 4.41 -4.50 -9.28
C SER A 85 4.51 -4.95 -10.75
N ALA A 86 5.37 -4.29 -11.54
CA ALA A 86 5.56 -4.57 -12.97
C ALA A 86 6.02 -6.03 -13.29
N ASN A 87 6.58 -6.73 -12.31
CA ASN A 87 6.98 -8.14 -12.40
C ASN A 87 5.97 -9.08 -11.69
N GLY A 88 4.78 -8.57 -11.35
CA GLY A 88 3.72 -9.36 -10.75
C GLY A 88 3.27 -10.43 -11.73
N ASP A 89 3.49 -11.69 -11.36
CA ASP A 89 3.03 -12.83 -12.12
C ASP A 89 1.49 -12.81 -12.14
N HIS A 90 0.92 -12.23 -13.20
CA HIS A 90 -0.52 -12.17 -13.45
C HIS A 90 -1.18 -13.56 -13.46
N SER A 91 -0.38 -14.64 -13.43
CA SER A 91 -0.83 -16.04 -13.33
C SER A 91 -1.06 -16.54 -11.90
N THR A 92 -0.55 -15.85 -10.88
CA THR A 92 -0.77 -16.25 -9.47
C THR A 92 -2.17 -15.83 -9.03
N LYS A 93 -2.98 -16.82 -8.65
CA LYS A 93 -4.39 -16.71 -8.23
C LYS A 93 -4.65 -15.40 -7.48
N ARG A 94 -5.47 -14.52 -8.07
CA ARG A 94 -5.97 -13.30 -7.39
C ARG A 94 -6.46 -13.68 -5.99
N PRO A 95 -6.03 -13.00 -4.93
CA PRO A 95 -6.51 -13.28 -3.59
C PRO A 95 -8.04 -13.15 -3.59
N LYS A 96 -8.75 -14.25 -3.30
CA LYS A 96 -10.23 -14.26 -3.23
C LYS A 96 -10.80 -13.26 -2.20
N SER A 97 -9.93 -12.75 -1.32
CA SER A 97 -10.25 -11.80 -0.27
C SER A 97 -10.24 -10.33 -0.71
N MET A 98 -9.81 -10.00 -1.93
CA MET A 98 -9.85 -8.63 -2.43
C MET A 98 -11.17 -8.32 -3.13
N GLY A 99 -11.87 -7.32 -2.62
CA GLY A 99 -13.01 -6.75 -3.32
C GLY A 99 -12.54 -5.96 -4.55
N LYS A 100 -13.33 -5.95 -5.63
CA LYS A 100 -13.07 -5.15 -6.85
C LYS A 100 -12.87 -3.66 -6.56
N HIS A 101 -13.50 -3.16 -5.50
CA HIS A 101 -13.38 -1.76 -5.07
C HIS A 101 -11.99 -1.45 -4.51
N ALA A 102 -11.42 -2.36 -3.72
CA ALA A 102 -10.09 -2.22 -3.12
C ALA A 102 -8.99 -2.21 -4.19
N GLU A 103 -9.05 -3.13 -5.15
CA GLU A 103 -8.14 -3.18 -6.30
C GLU A 103 -8.15 -1.85 -7.08
N ARG A 104 -9.34 -1.34 -7.38
CA ARG A 104 -9.50 -0.07 -8.10
C ARG A 104 -8.99 1.14 -7.31
N ALA A 105 -9.22 1.15 -6.00
CA ALA A 105 -8.76 2.23 -5.13
C ALA A 105 -7.23 2.23 -5.05
N ALA A 106 -6.63 1.07 -4.78
CA ALA A 106 -5.17 0.90 -4.73
C ALA A 106 -4.48 1.28 -6.05
N SER A 107 -5.09 0.94 -7.20
CA SER A 107 -4.54 1.30 -8.53
C SER A 107 -4.43 2.81 -8.78
N LYS A 108 -5.18 3.63 -8.06
CA LYS A 108 -5.23 5.09 -8.24
C LYS A 108 -4.51 5.86 -7.14
N ALA A 109 -4.13 5.18 -6.06
CA ALA A 109 -3.53 5.80 -4.91
C ALA A 109 -2.01 5.93 -5.11
N ASN A 110 -1.46 7.09 -4.73
CA ASN A 110 0.00 7.28 -4.71
C ASN A 110 0.64 6.63 -3.48
N THR A 111 -0.14 6.55 -2.39
CA THR A 111 0.32 6.01 -1.10
C THR A 111 -0.77 5.11 -0.53
N ILE A 112 -0.36 3.98 0.04
CA ILE A 112 -1.24 3.05 0.78
C ILE A 112 -0.60 2.82 2.15
N ARG A 113 -1.39 2.97 3.22
CA ARG A 113 -0.94 2.75 4.60
C ARG A 113 -1.85 1.75 5.30
N SER A 114 -1.26 0.91 6.14
CA SER A 114 -1.98 0.02 7.05
C SER A 114 -1.83 0.52 8.48
N PHE A 115 -2.95 0.57 9.20
CA PHE A 115 -3.00 0.95 10.61
C PHE A 115 -3.39 -0.25 11.44
N HIS A 116 -2.61 -0.51 12.49
CA HIS A 116 -2.92 -1.56 13.45
C HIS A 116 -3.86 -1.02 14.53
N HIS A 117 -4.72 -1.91 15.01
CA HIS A 117 -5.61 -1.64 16.11
C HIS A 117 -4.82 -1.66 17.44
N GLU A 118 -5.14 -0.72 18.35
CA GLU A 118 -4.60 -0.69 19.72
C GLU A 118 -5.37 -1.63 20.67
N GLU A 119 -4.88 -2.87 20.83
CA GLU A 119 -5.51 -3.94 21.63
C GLU A 119 -5.71 -3.59 23.11
N SER A 120 -4.82 -2.78 23.69
CA SER A 120 -4.90 -2.37 25.10
C SER A 120 -6.19 -1.58 25.42
N MET A 121 -6.70 -0.81 24.46
CA MET A 121 -7.91 0.01 24.64
C MET A 121 -9.19 -0.82 24.52
N GLU A 122 -9.14 -1.96 23.81
CA GLU A 122 -10.26 -2.88 23.63
C GLU A 122 -10.55 -3.69 24.91
N ALA A 123 -9.51 -4.20 25.58
CA ALA A 123 -9.64 -5.00 26.79
C ALA A 123 -10.42 -4.27 27.91
N LEU A 124 -10.22 -2.95 28.04
CA LEU A 124 -10.91 -2.11 29.02
C LEU A 124 -12.43 -2.04 28.80
N ASN A 125 -12.89 -2.16 27.55
CA ASN A 125 -14.31 -2.12 27.21
C ASN A 125 -14.97 -3.49 27.28
N SER A 126 -14.25 -4.57 26.93
CA SER A 126 -14.73 -5.95 27.04
C SER A 126 -15.08 -6.33 28.48
N LEU A 127 -14.32 -5.83 29.48
CA LEU A 127 -14.58 -6.04 30.91
C LEU A 127 -15.95 -5.53 31.40
N LYS A 128 -16.65 -4.69 30.62
CA LYS A 128 -17.95 -4.11 31.00
C LYS A 128 -19.15 -5.00 30.66
N GLY A 129 -18.92 -6.26 30.24
CA GLY A 129 -19.98 -7.22 29.93
C GLY A 129 -20.84 -6.82 28.71
N LYS A 130 -20.31 -5.96 27.84
CA LYS A 130 -21.01 -5.48 26.64
C LYS A 130 -20.68 -6.40 25.46
N THR A 131 -21.68 -6.66 24.62
CA THR A 131 -21.50 -7.35 23.32
C THR A 131 -20.88 -6.47 22.24
N THR A 132 -20.54 -5.23 22.57
CA THR A 132 -20.01 -4.23 21.63
C THR A 132 -18.49 -4.21 21.69
N GLN A 133 -17.85 -4.43 20.54
CA GLN A 133 -16.41 -4.31 20.37
C GLN A 133 -16.04 -2.91 19.85
N GLN A 134 -15.03 -2.28 20.44
CA GLN A 134 -14.54 -0.96 20.03
C GLN A 134 -13.09 -1.07 19.56
N PHE A 135 -12.84 -0.70 18.31
CA PHE A 135 -11.51 -0.71 17.71
C PHE A 135 -10.95 0.70 17.63
N TYR A 136 -9.77 0.89 18.19
CA TYR A 136 -9.02 2.15 18.14
C TYR A 136 -7.87 2.05 17.15
N PHE A 137 -7.70 3.06 16.31
CA PHE A 137 -6.64 3.15 15.32
C PHE A 137 -5.95 4.51 15.45
N ASN A 138 -4.62 4.50 15.55
CA ASN A 138 -3.83 5.71 15.56
C ASN A 138 -3.53 6.15 14.12
N LEU A 139 -4.08 7.30 13.71
CA LEU A 139 -3.92 7.84 12.35
C LEU A 139 -2.94 9.02 12.28
N THR A 140 -2.16 9.31 13.33
CA THR A 140 -1.29 10.50 13.37
C THR A 140 -0.19 10.51 12.32
N SER A 141 0.06 9.38 11.65
CA SER A 141 1.02 9.30 10.55
C SER A 141 0.42 9.69 9.19
N VAL A 142 -0.87 10.02 9.11
CA VAL A 142 -1.49 10.58 7.90
C VAL A 142 -1.20 12.09 7.87
N PRO A 143 -0.53 12.61 6.83
CA PRO A 143 -0.31 14.05 6.69
C PRO A 143 -1.61 14.82 6.43
N ASP A 144 -1.71 16.04 6.94
CA ASP A 144 -2.90 16.89 6.80
C ASP A 144 -3.16 17.30 5.34
N GLU A 145 -2.10 17.41 4.53
CA GLU A 145 -2.18 17.77 3.11
C GLU A 145 -2.55 16.59 2.20
N GLU A 146 -2.61 15.37 2.73
CA GLU A 146 -2.88 14.18 1.94
C GLU A 146 -4.39 13.97 1.69
N LEU A 147 -4.77 13.85 0.42
CA LEU A 147 -6.15 13.54 0.05
C LEU A 147 -6.45 12.05 0.17
N ILE A 148 -7.32 11.69 1.13
CA ILE A 148 -7.80 10.31 1.30
C ILE A 148 -8.83 9.99 0.21
N THR A 149 -8.50 9.05 -0.67
CA THR A 149 -9.38 8.62 -1.77
C THR A 149 -10.21 7.38 -1.46
N SER A 150 -9.77 6.56 -0.51
CA SER A 150 -10.47 5.34 -0.07
C SER A 150 -10.00 4.94 1.32
N ALA A 151 -10.87 4.26 2.07
CA ALA A 151 -10.58 3.68 3.37
C ALA A 151 -11.31 2.33 3.50
N GLU A 152 -10.63 1.31 4.02
CA GLU A 152 -11.19 -0.04 4.20
C GLU A 152 -10.93 -0.52 5.64
N LEU A 153 -11.97 -1.03 6.30
CA LEU A 153 -11.86 -1.73 7.58
C LEU A 153 -11.96 -3.24 7.34
N ARG A 154 -10.96 -3.98 7.81
CA ARG A 154 -10.88 -5.43 7.64
C ARG A 154 -10.92 -6.10 9.01
N ILE A 155 -11.97 -6.88 9.26
CA ILE A 155 -12.17 -7.62 10.52
C ILE A 155 -12.14 -9.10 10.21
N TYR A 156 -11.28 -9.85 10.90
CA TYR A 156 -11.34 -11.30 10.92
C TYR A 156 -12.35 -11.75 11.96
N ARG A 157 -13.28 -12.63 11.56
CA ARG A 157 -14.27 -13.24 12.46
C ARG A 157 -14.14 -14.75 12.36
N ASP A 158 -13.75 -15.38 13.45
CA ASP A 158 -13.82 -16.83 13.57
C ASP A 158 -15.27 -17.25 13.91
N GLN A 159 -15.81 -18.20 13.15
CA GLN A 159 -17.15 -18.73 13.41
C GLN A 159 -17.03 -19.95 14.32
N VAL A 160 -17.38 -19.77 15.59
CA VAL A 160 -17.56 -20.91 16.49
C VAL A 160 -18.86 -21.61 16.09
N MET A 161 -18.76 -22.68 15.29
CA MET A 161 -19.88 -23.60 15.11
C MET A 161 -20.17 -24.23 16.47
N GLY A 162 -21.20 -23.74 17.16
CA GLY A 162 -21.68 -24.34 18.39
C GLY A 162 -21.99 -25.80 18.13
N ALA A 163 -21.47 -26.69 18.97
CA ALA A 163 -21.82 -28.09 18.95
C ALA A 163 -23.34 -28.18 19.15
N ALA A 164 -24.08 -28.42 18.05
CA ALA A 164 -25.49 -28.76 18.12
C ALA A 164 -25.57 -30.10 18.86
N ALA A 165 -25.87 -30.05 20.16
CA ALA A 165 -26.17 -31.23 20.92
C ALA A 165 -27.34 -31.94 20.22
N PRO A 166 -27.23 -33.23 19.85
CA PRO A 166 -28.36 -33.95 19.30
C PRO A 166 -29.41 -34.07 20.41
N ASN A 167 -30.52 -33.37 20.23
CA ASN A 167 -31.73 -33.55 21.04
C ASN A 167 -32.24 -34.97 20.82
N ASN A 168 -31.84 -35.91 21.69
CA ASN A 168 -32.50 -37.20 21.81
C ASN A 168 -33.83 -36.99 22.54
N SER A 169 -34.86 -36.54 21.81
CA SER A 169 -36.24 -36.66 22.26
C SER A 169 -36.70 -38.10 22.03
N SER A 170 -36.55 -38.96 23.03
CA SER A 170 -37.23 -40.25 23.08
C SER A 170 -38.72 -40.01 23.37
N THR A 171 -39.52 -39.94 22.33
CA THR A 171 -40.98 -40.03 22.40
C THR A 171 -41.37 -41.46 22.74
N SER A 172 -41.55 -41.77 24.03
CA SER A 172 -42.28 -42.97 24.46
C SER A 172 -43.79 -42.69 24.42
N GLY A 173 -44.37 -42.82 23.22
CA GLY A 173 -45.83 -42.91 23.03
C GLY A 173 -46.29 -44.35 23.32
N GLY A 174 -47.32 -44.49 24.15
CA GLY A 174 -47.76 -45.75 24.73
C GLY A 174 -48.57 -46.70 23.83
N ALA A 175 -48.99 -47.80 24.43
CA ALA A 175 -50.10 -48.63 23.97
C ALA A 175 -50.83 -49.20 25.20
N PRO A 176 -52.17 -49.06 25.30
CA PRO A 176 -52.98 -49.81 26.26
C PRO A 176 -53.55 -51.06 25.58
N SER A 177 -53.49 -52.21 26.27
CA SER A 177 -54.40 -53.35 26.11
C SER A 177 -54.25 -54.26 27.33
#